data_AF-A0A4R3HCI1-F1
#
_entry.id   AF-A0A4R3HCI1-F1
#
_cell.length_a   1.000
_cell.length_b   1.000
_cell.length_c   1.000
_cell.angle_alpha   90.00
_cell.angle_beta   90.00
_cell.angle_gamma   90.00
#
_symmetry.space_group_name_H-M   'P 1'
#
loop_
_entity.id
_entity.type
_entity.pdbx_description
1 polymer ?
#
loop_
_entity_poly.entity_id
_entity_poly.type
_entity_poly.pdbx_seq_one_letter_code
_entity_poly.pdbx_strand_id
1 'polypeptide(L)'
;MNKPVQPRPVTVTLRPEDAFDLGERVARGEFASIDEALAAELAELNYRRAAELMGGDHKLERFLNELKAETVDPKDYLDANVVFEDLLADLEARAEAAGE
;
A
#
# COMPACT_ATOMS: atom_id res chain seq x y z
N MET A 1 -8.13 14.10 -2.61
CA MET A 1 -8.94 13.40 -3.64
C MET A 1 -8.06 12.39 -4.36
N ASN A 2 -8.22 11.08 -4.11
CA ASN A 2 -7.55 10.05 -4.89
C ASN A 2 -8.21 9.97 -6.27
N LYS A 3 -7.51 10.43 -7.31
CA LYS A 3 -7.95 10.14 -8.69
C LYS A 3 -7.95 8.61 -8.86
N PRO A 4 -9.01 8.02 -9.43
CA PRO A 4 -8.97 6.61 -9.78
C PRO A 4 -7.78 6.40 -10.73
N VAL A 5 -6.79 5.65 -10.27
CA VAL A 5 -5.67 5.23 -11.11
C VAL A 5 -6.28 4.35 -12.18
N GLN A 6 -6.28 4.82 -13.42
CA GLN A 6 -6.76 3.97 -14.51
C GLN A 6 -5.79 2.80 -14.65
N PRO A 7 -6.29 1.55 -14.64
CA PRO A 7 -5.44 0.39 -14.82
C PRO A 7 -4.77 0.51 -16.19
N ARG A 8 -3.44 0.65 -16.19
CA ARG A 8 -2.67 0.58 -17.43
C ARG A 8 -2.52 -0.90 -17.78
N PRO A 9 -2.84 -1.30 -19.03
CA PRO A 9 -2.56 -2.65 -19.48
C PRO A 9 -1.05 -2.89 -19.41
N VAL A 10 -0.65 -4.00 -18.80
CA VAL A 10 0.74 -4.43 -18.67
C VAL A 10 0.86 -5.80 -19.32
N THR A 11 1.85 -5.97 -20.20
CA THR A 11 2.20 -7.27 -20.77
C THR A 11 3.30 -7.90 -19.94
N VAL A 12 3.11 -9.15 -19.53
CA VAL A 12 4.12 -9.94 -18.81
C VAL A 12 4.39 -11.24 -19.54
N THR A 13 5.60 -11.76 -19.38
CA THR A 13 5.98 -13.09 -19.88
C THR A 13 6.15 -14.01 -18.69
N LEU A 14 5.34 -15.07 -18.66
CA LEU A 14 5.44 -16.13 -17.67
C LEU A 14 6.29 -17.29 -18.21
N ARG A 15 6.87 -18.06 -17.29
CA ARG A 15 7.46 -19.34 -17.68
C ARG A 15 6.33 -20.30 -18.10
N PRO A 16 6.57 -21.20 -19.07
CA PRO A 16 5.53 -22.10 -19.56
C PRO A 16 4.86 -22.93 -18.46
N GLU A 17 5.62 -23.39 -17.47
CA GLU A 17 5.11 -24.12 -16.32
C GLU A 17 4.15 -23.29 -15.46
N ASP A 18 4.50 -22.05 -15.14
CA ASP A 18 3.68 -21.16 -14.32
C ASP A 18 2.38 -20.79 -15.05
N ALA A 19 2.46 -20.57 -16.36
CA ALA A 19 1.29 -20.28 -17.18
C ALA A 19 0.33 -21.48 -17.29
N PHE A 20 0.89 -22.69 -17.38
CA PHE A 20 0.11 -23.94 -17.39
C PHE A 20 -0.62 -24.14 -16.06
N ASP A 21 0.09 -24.00 -14.93
CA ASP A 21 -0.49 -24.18 -13.59
C ASP A 21 -1.62 -23.18 -13.32
N LEU A 22 -1.47 -21.92 -13.74
CA LEU A 22 -2.54 -20.92 -13.65
C LEU A 22 -3.73 -21.28 -14.56
N GLY A 23 -3.45 -21.80 -15.77
CA GLY A 23 -4.48 -22.27 -16.69
C GLY A 23 -5.32 -23.42 -16.12
N GLU A 24 -4.69 -24.38 -15.44
CA GLU A 24 -5.39 -25.47 -14.75
C GLU A 24 -6.30 -24.96 -13.62
N ARG A 25 -5.86 -23.96 -12.85
CA ARG A 25 -6.68 -23.35 -11.79
C ARG A 25 -7.90 -22.62 -12.35
N VAL A 26 -7.75 -21.94 -13.49
CA VAL A 26 -8.89 -21.36 -14.22
C VAL A 26 -9.82 -22.46 -14.74
N ALA A 27 -9.28 -23.55 -15.29
CA ALA A 27 -10.08 -24.67 -15.78
C ALA A 27 -10.87 -25.38 -14.67
N ARG A 28 -10.33 -25.42 -13.44
CA ARG A 28 -11.04 -25.89 -12.23
C ARG A 28 -12.08 -24.90 -11.70
N GLY A 29 -12.14 -23.69 -12.25
CA GLY A 29 -13.06 -22.63 -11.83
C GLY A 29 -12.63 -21.90 -10.55
N GLU A 30 -11.35 -21.99 -10.17
CA GLU A 30 -10.81 -21.20 -9.04
C GLU A 30 -10.78 -19.70 -9.35
N PHE A 31 -10.59 -19.35 -10.62
CA PHE A 31 -10.60 -17.98 -11.14
C PHE A 31 -11.36 -17.91 -12.46
N ALA A 32 -11.94 -16.76 -12.77
CA ALA A 32 -12.68 -16.53 -14.01
C ALA A 32 -11.75 -16.33 -15.22
N SER A 33 -10.49 -15.95 -15.01
CA SER A 33 -9.50 -15.75 -16.08
C SER A 33 -8.06 -15.90 -15.59
N ILE A 34 -7.12 -16.02 -16.53
CA ILE A 34 -5.68 -16.04 -16.24
C ILE A 34 -5.25 -14.71 -15.60
N ASP A 35 -5.80 -13.59 -16.04
CA ASP A 35 -5.49 -12.27 -15.48
C ASP A 35 -5.89 -12.18 -14.00
N GLU A 36 -7.04 -12.74 -13.64
CA GLU A 36 -7.49 -12.79 -12.24
C GLU A 36 -6.60 -13.71 -11.40
N ALA A 37 -6.26 -14.90 -11.91
CA ALA A 37 -5.35 -15.83 -11.25
C ALA A 37 -3.97 -15.21 -11.01
N LEU A 38 -3.42 -14.52 -12.01
CA LEU A 38 -2.15 -13.80 -11.90
C LEU A 38 -2.23 -12.65 -10.89
N ALA A 39 -3.33 -11.89 -10.89
CA ALA A 39 -3.53 -10.81 -9.93
C ALA A 39 -3.57 -11.34 -8.48
N ALA A 40 -4.19 -12.51 -8.26
CA ALA A 40 -4.22 -13.16 -6.95
C ALA A 40 -2.81 -13.55 -6.46
N GLU A 41 -2.01 -14.19 -7.33
CA GLU A 41 -0.62 -14.55 -7.00
C GLU A 41 0.25 -13.31 -6.70
N LEU A 42 0.08 -12.24 -7.47
CA LEU A 42 0.77 -10.98 -7.23
C LEU A 42 0.34 -10.32 -5.92
N ALA A 43 -0.95 -10.41 -5.56
CA ALA A 43 -1.44 -9.92 -4.28
C ALA A 43 -0.82 -10.69 -3.10
N GLU A 44 -0.73 -12.02 -3.22
CA GLU A 44 -0.08 -12.86 -2.20
C GLU A 44 1.43 -12.56 -2.08
N LEU A 45 2.13 -12.41 -3.21
CA LEU A 45 3.54 -12.02 -3.22
C LEU A 45 3.74 -10.65 -2.54
N ASN A 46 2.88 -9.68 -2.86
CA ASN A 46 2.93 -8.36 -2.25
C ASN A 46 2.66 -8.42 -0.74
N TYR A 47 1.71 -9.26 -0.30
CA TYR A 47 1.44 -9.46 1.12
C TYR A 47 2.67 -10.04 1.83
N ARG A 48 3.29 -11.10 1.29
CA ARG A 48 4.52 -11.69 1.85
C ARG A 48 5.64 -10.66 1.93
N ARG A 49 5.84 -9.87 0.89
CA ARG A 49 6.83 -8.78 0.88
C ARG A 49 6.52 -7.70 1.91
N ALA A 50 5.25 -7.32 2.09
CA ALA A 50 4.84 -6.37 3.12
C ALA A 50 5.10 -6.93 4.52
N ALA A 51 4.82 -8.22 4.74
CA ALA A 51 5.08 -8.89 6.01
C ALA A 51 6.58 -8.90 6.33
N GLU A 52 7.43 -9.20 5.35
CA GLU A 52 8.90 -9.12 5.48
C GLU A 52 9.36 -7.72 5.87
N LEU A 53 8.89 -6.69 5.15
CA LEU A 53 9.24 -5.28 5.42
C LEU A 53 8.80 -4.82 6.82
N MET A 54 7.64 -5.27 7.28
CA MET A 54 7.13 -4.96 8.63
C MET A 54 7.80 -5.79 9.74
N GLY A 55 8.65 -6.75 9.37
CA GLY A 55 9.34 -7.64 10.31
C GLY A 55 8.41 -8.68 10.94
N GLY A 56 7.45 -9.19 10.17
CA GLY A 56 6.54 -10.28 10.51
C GLY A 56 5.10 -10.03 10.05
N ASP A 57 4.39 -11.11 9.74
CA ASP A 57 2.96 -11.15 9.41
C ASP A 57 2.09 -10.59 10.54
N HIS A 58 2.37 -10.94 11.80
CA HIS A 58 1.63 -10.43 12.96
C HIS A 58 1.69 -8.91 13.09
N LYS A 59 2.82 -8.29 12.73
CA LYS A 59 2.98 -6.83 12.78
C LYS A 59 2.21 -6.16 11.65
N LEU A 60 2.24 -6.75 10.45
CA LEU A 60 1.44 -6.29 9.32
C LEU A 60 -0.05 -6.39 9.64
N GLU A 61 -0.52 -7.54 10.13
CA GLU A 61 -1.93 -7.75 10.48
C GLU A 61 -2.41 -6.79 11.57
N ARG A 62 -1.61 -6.57 12.62
CA ARG A 62 -1.94 -5.58 13.64
C ARG A 62 -2.09 -4.18 13.04
N PHE A 63 -1.14 -3.76 12.22
CA PHE A 63 -1.18 -2.46 11.55
C PHE A 63 -2.39 -2.32 10.61
N LEU A 64 -2.71 -3.36 9.83
CA LEU A 64 -3.89 -3.37 8.96
C LEU A 64 -5.20 -3.30 9.74
N ASN A 65 -5.26 -3.97 10.90
CA ASN A 65 -6.44 -3.92 11.77
C ASN A 65 -6.60 -2.54 12.43
N GLU A 66 -5.51 -1.91 12.86
CA GLU A 66 -5.51 -0.52 13.34
C GLU A 66 -6.02 0.43 12.24
N LEU A 67 -5.47 0.35 11.02
CA LEU A 67 -5.92 1.16 9.88
C LEU A 67 -7.40 0.94 9.51
N LYS A 68 -7.89 -0.30 9.58
CA LYS A 68 -9.31 -0.61 9.31
C LYS A 68 -10.23 -0.09 10.42
N ALA A 69 -9.77 -0.09 11.66
CA ALA A 69 -10.50 0.42 12.81
C ALA A 69 -10.46 1.94 12.91
N GLU A 70 -9.47 2.58 12.27
CA GLU A 70 -9.34 4.01 12.20
C GLU A 70 -10.50 4.62 11.40
N THR A 71 -11.48 5.18 12.11
CA THR A 71 -12.46 6.08 11.53
C THR A 71 -11.76 7.38 11.22
N VAL A 72 -11.32 7.53 9.98
CA VAL A 72 -10.72 8.76 9.50
C VAL A 72 -11.83 9.81 9.34
N ASP A 73 -11.97 10.74 10.29
CA ASP A 73 -12.77 11.95 10.07
C ASP A 73 -11.97 12.88 9.14
N PRO A 74 -12.53 13.31 8.00
CA PRO A 74 -11.93 14.35 7.16
C PRO A 74 -11.50 15.62 7.92
N LYS A 75 -12.09 15.90 9.09
CA LYS A 75 -11.74 17.01 9.99
C LYS A 75 -10.48 16.77 10.83
N ASP A 76 -10.08 15.51 11.02
CA ASP A 76 -8.85 15.14 11.73
C ASP A 76 -7.62 15.14 10.82
N TYR A 77 -7.81 15.34 9.50
CA TYR A 77 -6.71 15.64 8.60
C TYR A 77 -6.17 17.04 8.89
N LEU A 78 -5.02 17.09 9.53
CA LEU A 78 -4.22 18.30 9.63
C LEU A 78 -3.79 18.78 8.24
N ASP A 79 -3.99 20.06 7.96
CA ASP A 79 -3.36 20.69 6.81
C ASP A 79 -1.84 20.69 7.06
N ALA A 80 -1.13 19.91 6.24
CA ALA A 80 0.31 19.75 6.38
C ALA A 80 1.04 21.10 6.30
N ASN A 81 0.51 22.07 5.54
CA ASN A 81 1.12 23.39 5.44
C ASN A 81 1.06 24.12 6.78
N VAL A 82 -0.08 24.06 7.48
CA VAL A 82 -0.23 24.69 8.80
C VAL A 82 0.75 24.07 9.81
N VAL A 83 0.90 22.74 9.78
CA VAL A 83 1.86 22.05 10.66
C VAL A 83 3.31 22.45 10.35
N PHE A 84 3.67 22.56 9.07
CA PHE A 84 5.03 22.95 8.69
C PHE A 84 5.32 24.44 8.95
N GLU A 85 4.33 25.31 8.79
CA GLU A 85 4.43 26.74 9.13
C GLU A 85 4.63 26.93 10.64
N ASP A 86 3.85 26.24 11.47
CA ASP A 86 4.01 26.28 12.93
C ASP A 86 5.37 25.73 13.37
N LEU A 87 5.83 24.64 12.75
CA LEU A 87 7.15 24.06 13.03
C LEU A 87 8.28 25.01 12.63
N LEU A 88 8.17 25.67 11.47
CA LEU A 88 9.15 26.64 11.01
C LEU A 88 9.21 27.84 11.97
N ALA A 89 8.07 28.37 12.38
CA ALA A 89 8.00 29.48 13.32
C ALA A 89 8.64 29.15 14.69
N ASP A 90 8.40 27.94 15.21
CA ASP A 90 9.04 27.49 16.45
C ASP A 90 10.57 27.32 16.29
N LEU A 91 11.03 26.84 15.12
CA LEU A 91 12.46 26.75 14.82
C LEU A 91 13.13 28.12 14.69
N GLU A 92 12.47 29.08 14.03
CA GLU A 92 12.95 30.46 13.91
C GLU A 92 13.04 31.13 15.28
N ALA A 93 12.00 31.01 16.12
CA ALA A 93 12.01 31.56 17.48
C ALA A 93 13.14 30.98 18.35
N ARG A 94 13.46 29.69 18.17
CA ARG A 94 14.60 29.05 18.86
C ARG A 94 15.94 29.53 18.34
N ALA A 95 16.07 29.75 17.03
CA ALA A 95 17.29 30.31 16.43
C ALA A 95 17.54 31.74 16.93
N GLU A 96 16.52 32.60 16.92
CA GLU A 96 16.60 33.96 17.45
C GLU A 96 16.96 33.97 18.95
N ALA A 97 16.36 33.07 19.75
CA ALA A 97 16.68 32.94 21.17
C ALA A 97 18.10 32.42 21.43
N ALA A 98 18.67 31.67 20.47
CA ALA A 98 20.06 31.20 20.51
C ALA A 98 21.08 32.25 20.02
N GLY A 99 20.61 33.37 19.45
CA GLY A 99 21.45 34.48 18.99
C GLY A 99 22.10 34.27 17.61
N GLU A 100 21.52 33.38 16.79
CA GLU A 100 21.79 33.29 15.34
C GLU A 100 20.89 34.27 14.57
#